data_AF-A0A699ST86-F1
#
_entry.id   AF-A0A699ST86-F1
#
_cell.length_a   1.000
_cell.length_b   1.000
_cell.length_c   1.000
_cell.angle_alpha   90.00
_cell.angle_beta   90.00
_cell.angle_gamma   90.00
#
_symmetry.space_group_name_H-M   'P 1'
#
loop_
_entity.id
_entity.type
_entity.pdbx_description
1 polymer ?
#
loop_
_entity_poly.entity_id
_entity_poly.type
_entity_poly.pdbx_seq_one_letter_code
_entity_poly.pdbx_strand_id
1 'polypeptide(L)'
;DEKLVRVPFGDKILIFHGDGSNNGRETRLNIISCTKTQRYLLKGCHIFLAHVTTKEAEDKLKEKRLEDVPIVQDFPEVFPEDLPGIPPTRQVDFQIDLVPGAAPVARAPYRLAPSEMKELKMDHSGCALTIGN
;
A
#
# COMPACT_ATOMS: atom_id res chain seq x y z
N ASP A 1 -15.74 -0.12 -33.01
CA ASP A 1 -14.39 -0.40 -32.48
C ASP A 1 -14.51 -1.27 -31.24
N GLU A 2 -14.08 -2.52 -31.37
CA GLU A 2 -13.97 -3.45 -30.24
C GLU A 2 -12.81 -2.99 -29.34
N LYS A 3 -13.08 -2.78 -28.04
CA LYS A 3 -12.03 -2.42 -27.07
C LYS A 3 -11.59 -3.69 -26.37
N LEU A 4 -10.29 -3.97 -26.39
CA LEU A 4 -9.72 -5.09 -25.65
C LEU A 4 -8.55 -4.63 -24.77
N VAL A 5 -8.36 -5.30 -23.64
CA VAL A 5 -7.22 -5.09 -22.73
C VAL A 5 -6.57 -6.45 -22.47
N ARG A 6 -5.24 -6.51 -22.60
CA ARG A 6 -4.44 -7.72 -22.37
C ARG A 6 -3.59 -7.51 -21.11
N VAL A 7 -3.75 -8.37 -20.11
CA VAL A 7 -3.02 -8.29 -18.84
C VAL A 7 -2.21 -9.57 -18.65
N PRO A 8 -0.87 -9.50 -18.50
CA PRO A 8 -0.07 -10.68 -18.16
C PRO A 8 -0.43 -11.16 -16.75
N PHE A 9 -0.61 -12.46 -16.58
CA PHE A 9 -0.95 -13.09 -15.31
C PHE A 9 -0.29 -14.48 -15.21
N GLY A 10 0.82 -14.56 -14.48
CA GLY A 10 1.70 -15.73 -14.48
C GLY A 10 2.19 -16.05 -15.90
N ASP A 11 2.07 -17.32 -16.30
CA ASP A 11 2.42 -17.79 -17.65
C ASP A 11 1.29 -17.59 -18.69
N LYS A 12 0.21 -16.89 -18.31
CA LYS A 12 -0.99 -16.69 -19.15
C LYS A 12 -1.21 -15.20 -19.42
N ILE A 13 -1.98 -14.91 -20.46
CA ILE A 13 -2.45 -13.54 -20.75
C ILE A 13 -3.97 -13.54 -20.62
N LEU A 14 -4.49 -12.70 -19.72
CA LEU A 14 -5.93 -12.45 -19.58
C LEU A 14 -6.34 -11.41 -20.62
N ILE A 15 -7.41 -11.71 -21.37
CA ILE A 15 -7.95 -10.81 -22.39
C ILE A 15 -9.35 -10.38 -21.94
N PHE A 16 -9.53 -9.07 -21.74
CA PHE A 16 -10.80 -8.46 -21.38
C PHE A 16 -11.38 -7.77 -22.61
N HIS A 17 -12.59 -8.19 -23.01
CA HIS A 17 -13.34 -7.57 -24.11
C HIS A 17 -14.37 -6.58 -23.54
N GLY A 18 -14.37 -5.36 -24.06
CA GLY A 18 -15.39 -4.37 -23.79
C GLY A 18 -16.44 -4.41 -24.89
N ASP A 19 -17.67 -4.77 -24.54
CA ASP A 19 -18.79 -4.82 -25.49
C ASP A 19 -19.34 -3.41 -25.78
N GLY A 20 -19.42 -3.08 -27.07
CA GLY A 20 -19.99 -1.84 -27.60
C GLY A 20 -21.43 -1.97 -28.12
N SER A 21 -22.10 -3.11 -27.92
CA SER A 21 -23.40 -3.40 -28.53
C SER A 21 -24.55 -2.63 -27.89
N ASN A 22 -25.27 -1.80 -28.67
CA ASN A 22 -26.36 -0.95 -28.22
C ASN A 22 -27.65 -1.68 -27.84
N ASN A 23 -27.70 -3.01 -27.95
CA ASN A 23 -28.93 -3.77 -27.69
C ASN A 23 -29.15 -3.96 -26.18
N GLY A 24 -30.31 -3.50 -25.71
CA GLY A 24 -30.56 -3.13 -24.32
C GLY A 24 -30.79 -4.25 -23.31
N ARG A 25 -30.00 -5.34 -23.30
CA ARG A 25 -30.16 -6.42 -22.29
C ARG A 25 -28.90 -7.09 -21.70
N GLU A 26 -27.68 -6.65 -21.98
CA GLU A 26 -26.46 -7.21 -21.34
C GLU A 26 -25.68 -6.15 -20.55
N THR A 27 -25.16 -6.52 -19.38
CA THR A 27 -24.38 -5.66 -18.49
C THR A 27 -23.05 -5.28 -19.16
N ARG A 28 -23.03 -4.15 -19.87
CA ARG A 28 -21.88 -3.69 -20.65
C ARG A 28 -20.73 -3.26 -19.74
N LEU A 29 -19.64 -4.02 -19.74
CA LEU A 29 -18.38 -3.55 -19.19
C LEU A 29 -17.73 -2.59 -20.21
N ASN A 30 -17.79 -1.30 -19.92
CA ASN A 30 -17.13 -0.28 -20.72
C ASN A 30 -15.66 -0.17 -20.33
N ILE A 31 -14.77 -0.58 -21.23
CA ILE A 31 -13.34 -0.33 -21.07
C ILE A 31 -13.06 1.16 -21.33
N ILE A 32 -12.45 1.79 -20.33
CA ILE A 32 -12.06 3.20 -20.35
C ILE A 32 -10.54 3.35 -20.20
N SER A 33 -10.00 4.45 -20.72
CA SER A 33 -8.58 4.78 -20.54
C SER A 33 -8.29 5.32 -19.13
N CYS A 34 -7.02 5.33 -18.74
CA CYS A 34 -6.55 5.93 -17.49
C CYS A 34 -6.95 7.42 -17.38
N THR A 35 -6.84 8.19 -18.46
CA THR A 35 -7.24 9.62 -18.49
C THR A 35 -8.73 9.81 -18.23
N LYS A 36 -9.58 8.93 -18.76
CA LYS A 36 -11.02 8.97 -18.49
C LYS A 36 -11.31 8.62 -17.04
N THR A 37 -10.64 7.61 -16.51
CA THR A 37 -10.73 7.21 -15.10
C THR A 37 -10.36 8.38 -14.18
N GLN A 38 -9.24 9.07 -14.45
CA GLN A 38 -8.82 10.26 -13.69
C GLN A 38 -9.87 11.37 -13.74
N ARG A 39 -10.51 11.62 -14.89
CA ARG A 39 -11.59 12.60 -15.02
C ARG A 39 -12.81 12.23 -14.17
N TYR A 40 -13.17 10.95 -14.11
CA TYR A 40 -14.27 10.49 -13.26
C TYR A 40 -13.94 10.62 -11.77
N LEU A 41 -12.69 10.31 -11.39
CA LEU A 41 -12.21 10.52 -10.02
C LEU A 41 -12.32 11.99 -9.60
N LEU A 42 -11.88 12.92 -10.46
CA LEU A 42 -11.98 14.36 -10.21
C LEU A 42 -13.43 14.89 -10.16
N LYS A 43 -14.38 14.16 -10.75
CA LYS A 43 -15.81 14.48 -10.69
C LYS A 43 -16.50 13.92 -9.44
N GLY A 44 -15.75 13.27 -8.54
CA GLY A 44 -16.29 12.66 -7.32
C GLY A 44 -16.99 11.32 -7.56
N CYS A 45 -16.76 10.65 -8.69
CA CYS A 45 -17.28 9.29 -8.90
C CYS A 45 -16.55 8.30 -7.99
N HIS A 46 -17.29 7.37 -7.38
CA HIS A 46 -16.71 6.26 -6.63
C HIS A 46 -16.04 5.27 -7.59
N ILE A 47 -14.80 4.91 -7.27
CA ILE A 47 -14.00 3.93 -8.03
C ILE A 47 -13.63 2.80 -7.09
N PHE A 48 -13.78 1.56 -7.55
CA PHE A 48 -13.37 0.36 -6.83
C PHE A 48 -12.18 -0.28 -7.55
N LEU A 49 -11.20 -0.70 -6.76
CA LEU A 49 -10.08 -1.49 -7.25
C LEU A 49 -10.36 -2.96 -6.93
N ALA A 50 -10.36 -3.80 -7.96
CA ALA A 50 -10.47 -5.25 -7.81
C ALA A 50 -9.12 -5.89 -8.12
N HIS A 51 -8.67 -6.78 -7.24
CA HIS A 51 -7.49 -7.60 -7.44
C HIS A 51 -7.91 -9.05 -7.69
N VAL A 52 -7.33 -9.68 -8.71
CA VAL A 52 -7.63 -11.07 -9.07
C VAL A 52 -6.47 -11.93 -8.60
N THR A 53 -6.71 -12.84 -7.66
CA THR A 53 -5.77 -13.89 -7.26
C THR A 53 -6.26 -15.24 -7.78
N THR A 54 -5.33 -16.10 -8.18
CA THR A 54 -5.65 -17.51 -8.36
C THR A 54 -5.78 -18.15 -6.98
N LYS A 55 -6.88 -18.88 -6.77
CA LYS A 55 -6.90 -19.92 -5.76
C LYS A 55 -6.03 -21.05 -6.32
N GLU A 56 -4.74 -20.99 -6.06
CA GLU A 56 -3.95 -22.20 -6.12
C GLU A 56 -4.64 -23.16 -5.14
N ALA A 57 -5.11 -24.31 -5.64
CA ALA A 57 -5.43 -25.42 -4.75
C ALA A 57 -4.21 -25.56 -3.83
N GLU A 58 -4.43 -25.73 -2.53
CA GLU A 58 -3.42 -25.71 -1.46
C GLU A 58 -2.34 -26.82 -1.56
N ASP A 59 -2.08 -27.35 -2.74
CA ASP A 59 -1.14 -28.41 -3.02
C ASP A 59 0.01 -27.88 -3.89
N LYS A 60 1.06 -27.39 -3.21
CA LYS A 60 2.50 -27.36 -3.63
C LYS A 60 3.28 -26.05 -3.56
N LEU A 61 2.77 -25.01 -2.91
CA LEU A 61 3.63 -23.98 -2.34
C LEU A 61 3.00 -23.48 -1.04
N LYS A 62 3.22 -24.21 0.05
CA LYS A 62 3.51 -23.52 1.32
C LYS A 62 4.80 -22.75 1.08
N GLU A 63 4.67 -21.59 0.44
CA GLU A 63 5.64 -20.52 0.57
C GLU A 63 5.85 -20.41 2.08
N LYS A 64 7.05 -20.72 2.56
CA LYS A 64 7.33 -20.80 4.01
C LYS A 64 6.90 -19.48 4.61
N ARG A 65 5.76 -19.46 5.31
CA ARG A 65 5.25 -18.25 5.90
C ARG A 65 6.18 -17.90 7.06
N LEU A 66 6.29 -16.63 7.44
CA LEU A 66 7.10 -16.25 8.59
C LEU A 66 6.60 -16.97 9.86
N GLU A 67 5.29 -17.21 9.89
CA GLU A 67 4.55 -17.99 10.87
C GLU A 67 4.93 -19.49 10.88
N ASP A 68 5.63 -20.03 9.88
CA ASP A 68 6.17 -21.40 9.89
C ASP A 68 7.55 -21.48 10.59
N VAL A 69 8.15 -20.34 10.96
CA VAL A 69 9.39 -20.30 11.74
C VAL A 69 9.07 -20.61 13.20
N PRO A 70 9.67 -21.65 13.83
CA PRO A 70 9.33 -22.07 15.19
C PRO A 70 9.38 -20.92 16.22
N ILE A 71 10.39 -20.06 16.11
CA ILE A 71 10.58 -18.90 17.01
C ILE A 71 9.44 -17.88 16.87
N VAL A 72 8.85 -17.72 15.69
CA VAL A 72 7.73 -16.79 15.47
C VAL A 72 6.43 -17.35 16.06
N GLN A 73 6.24 -18.67 15.99
CA GLN A 73 5.09 -19.35 16.62
C GLN A 73 5.13 -19.29 18.14
N ASP A 74 6.33 -19.39 18.73
CA ASP A 74 6.50 -19.34 20.18
C ASP A 74 6.28 -17.92 20.75
N PHE A 75 6.40 -16.88 19.92
CA PHE A 75 6.32 -15.47 20.35
C PHE A 75 5.45 -14.59 19.42
N PRO A 76 4.14 -14.88 19.30
CA PRO A 76 3.25 -14.14 18.40
C PRO A 76 3.07 -12.67 18.81
N GLU A 77 3.24 -12.34 20.09
CA GLU A 77 3.14 -10.97 20.60
C GLU A 77 4.38 -10.10 20.28
N VAL A 78 5.53 -10.73 20.02
CA VAL A 78 6.80 -10.03 19.70
C VAL A 78 6.91 -9.76 18.20
N PHE A 79 6.25 -10.57 17.37
CA PHE A 79 6.21 -10.45 15.92
C PHE A 79 4.78 -10.21 15.39
N PRO A 80 4.10 -9.13 15.82
CA PRO A 80 2.79 -8.80 15.28
C PRO A 80 2.90 -8.39 13.80
N GLU A 81 1.87 -8.70 13.02
CA GLU A 81 1.80 -8.35 11.59
C GLU A 81 1.86 -6.83 11.37
N ASP A 82 1.36 -6.04 12.34
CA ASP A 82 1.47 -4.59 12.40
C ASP A 82 2.19 -4.16 13.69
N LEU A 83 3.15 -3.22 13.59
CA LEU A 83 3.86 -2.70 14.76
C LEU A 83 2.92 -1.85 15.64
N PRO A 84 2.93 -2.03 16.98
CA PRO A 84 2.13 -1.25 17.91
C PRO A 84 2.73 0.16 18.08
N GLY A 85 2.65 0.97 17.03
CA GLY A 85 2.97 2.41 16.98
C GLY A 85 4.03 2.90 17.97
N ILE A 86 3.64 3.85 18.82
CA ILE A 86 4.50 4.42 19.85
C ILE A 86 4.60 3.42 21.00
N PRO A 87 5.81 3.10 21.49
CA PRO A 87 5.95 2.22 22.64
C PRO A 87 5.12 2.74 23.81
N PRO A 88 4.43 1.87 24.55
CA PRO A 88 3.64 2.28 25.70
C PRO A 88 4.51 3.04 26.71
N THR A 89 3.88 3.96 27.45
CA THR A 89 4.55 4.77 28.47
C THR A 89 5.32 3.85 29.41
N ARG A 90 6.65 3.94 29.35
CA ARG A 90 7.54 3.16 30.22
C ARG A 90 7.47 3.73 31.62
N GLN A 91 7.57 2.87 32.64
CA GLN A 91 7.59 3.30 34.05
C GLN A 91 8.88 4.05 34.42
N VAL A 92 9.91 3.97 33.57
CA VAL A 92 11.21 4.60 33.77
C VAL A 92 11.45 5.62 32.65
N ASP A 93 11.77 6.85 33.06
CA ASP A 93 12.20 7.91 32.16
C ASP A 93 13.68 7.74 31.81
N PHE A 94 14.01 7.87 30.52
CA PHE A 94 15.39 7.85 30.06
C PHE A 94 15.93 9.27 30.07
N GLN A 95 16.87 9.55 30.98
CA GLN A 95 17.59 10.82 31.01
C GLN A 95 18.87 10.70 30.17
N ILE A 96 19.15 11.72 29.35
CA ILE A 96 20.42 11.83 28.63
C ILE A 96 21.32 12.75 29.44
N ASP A 97 22.26 12.16 30.17
CA ASP A 97 23.26 12.92 30.91
C ASP A 97 24.36 13.40 29.98
N LEU A 98 24.61 14.70 29.98
CA LEU A 98 25.71 15.30 29.24
C LEU A 98 26.96 15.29 30.12
N VAL A 99 28.09 14.94 29.52
CA VAL A 99 29.39 15.18 30.18
C VAL A 99 29.57 16.68 30.40
N PRO A 100 30.07 17.12 31.57
CA PRO A 100 30.29 18.54 31.84
C PRO A 100 31.13 19.21 30.74
N GLY A 101 30.59 20.26 30.13
CA GLY A 101 31.23 20.97 29.00
C GLY A 101 30.79 20.51 27.60
N ALA A 102 29.94 19.48 27.48
CA ALA A 102 29.32 19.15 26.20
C ALA A 102 28.32 20.23 25.75
N ALA A 103 28.46 20.70 24.52
CA ALA A 103 27.53 21.61 23.88
C ALA A 103 26.67 20.85 22.84
N PRO A 104 25.37 21.18 22.69
CA PRO A 104 24.55 20.61 21.63
C PRO A 104 25.15 20.87 20.25
N VAL A 105 25.19 19.83 19.42
CA VAL A 105 25.71 19.93 18.06
C VAL A 105 24.56 20.29 17.11
N ALA A 106 24.57 21.51 16.59
CA ALA A 106 23.68 21.92 15.50
C ALA A 106 24.40 21.73 14.16
N ARG A 107 23.81 20.94 13.25
CA ARG A 107 24.28 20.78 11.86
C ARG A 107 23.15 21.11 10.90
N ALA A 108 23.50 21.70 9.76
CA ALA A 108 22.53 21.92 8.69
C ALA A 108 21.98 20.56 8.19
N PRO A 109 20.67 20.45 7.91
CA PRO A 109 20.11 19.26 7.29
C PRO A 109 20.80 18.93 5.97
N TYR A 110 20.90 17.64 5.65
CA TYR A 110 21.40 17.21 4.36
C TYR A 110 20.44 17.61 3.23
N ARG A 111 20.98 17.85 2.03
CA ARG A 111 20.15 18.16 0.86
C ARG A 111 19.56 16.87 0.31
N LEU A 112 18.25 16.72 0.45
CA LEU A 112 17.49 15.61 -0.10
C LEU A 112 16.91 15.96 -1.48
N ALA A 113 16.85 14.96 -2.36
CA ALA A 113 16.15 15.08 -3.62
C ALA A 113 14.63 15.19 -3.39
N PRO A 114 13.86 15.71 -4.37
CA PRO A 114 12.41 15.83 -4.23
C PRO A 114 11.68 14.49 -3.96
N SER A 115 12.20 13.37 -4.46
CA SER A 115 11.65 12.02 -4.21
C SER A 115 11.81 11.59 -2.76
N GLU A 116 13.02 11.75 -2.20
CA GLU A 116 13.33 11.42 -0.80
C GLU A 116 12.51 12.31 0.16
N MET A 117 12.37 13.60 -0.15
CA MET A 117 11.54 14.52 0.63
C MET A 117 10.05 14.13 0.60
N LYS A 118 9.56 13.55 -0.51
CA LYS A 118 8.19 13.07 -0.62
C LYS A 118 7.97 11.80 0.21
N GLU A 119 8.94 10.89 0.19
CA GLU A 119 8.92 9.67 1.00
C GLU A 119 8.94 10.00 2.50
N LEU A 120 9.85 10.87 2.96
CA LEU A 120 9.89 11.29 4.36
C LEU A 120 8.58 11.92 4.84
N LYS A 121 7.90 12.70 3.98
CA LYS A 121 6.60 13.29 4.33
C LYS A 121 5.49 12.24 4.46
N MET A 122 5.57 11.14 3.70
CA MET A 122 4.63 10.03 3.82
C MET A 122 4.89 9.23 5.10
N ASP A 123 6.14 9.06 5.50
CA ASP A 123 6.51 8.30 6.70
C ASP A 123 6.12 9.02 8.02
N HIS A 124 6.09 10.36 8.03
CA HIS A 124 5.73 11.14 9.22
C HIS A 124 4.24 11.49 9.30
N SER A 125 3.48 11.31 8.21
CA SER A 125 2.04 11.50 8.25
C SER A 125 1.38 10.16 8.60
N GLY A 126 1.03 9.96 9.87
CA GLY A 126 -0.19 9.21 10.14
C GLY A 126 -1.29 9.82 9.26
N CYS A 127 -1.89 8.98 8.41
CA CYS A 127 -2.80 9.37 7.34
C CYS A 127 -3.84 10.40 7.79
N ALA A 128 -3.60 11.68 7.56
CA ALA A 128 -4.60 12.72 7.68
C ALA A 128 -5.31 12.87 6.33
N LEU A 129 -6.32 12.00 6.10
CA LEU A 129 -7.36 12.27 5.12
C LEU A 129 -8.22 13.41 5.67
N THR A 130 -7.86 14.66 5.36
CA THR A 130 -8.80 15.77 5.53
C THR A 130 -9.82 15.70 4.39
N ILE A 131 -11.01 15.21 4.71
CA ILE A 131 -12.20 15.42 3.88
C ILE A 131 -12.57 16.90 4.02
N GLY A 132 -12.26 17.70 3.00
CA GLY A 132 -12.74 19.06 2.87
C GLY A 132 -14.14 19.07 2.28
N ASN A 133 -15.02 19.90 2.87
CA ASN A 133 -16.40 20.16 2.45
C ASN A 133 -16.51 20.58 0.98
#